data_AF-A0A9P4PY23-F1
#
_entry.id   AF-A0A9P4PY23-F1
#
_cell.length_a   1.000
_cell.length_b   1.000
_cell.length_c   1.000
_cell.angle_alpha   90.00
_cell.angle_beta   90.00
_cell.angle_gamma   90.00
#
_symmetry.space_group_name_H-M   'P 1'
#
loop_
_entity.id
_entity.type
_entity.pdbx_description
1 polymer ?
#
loop_
_entity_poly.entity_id
_entity_poly.type
_entity_poly.pdbx_seq_one_letter_code
_entity_poly.pdbx_strand_id
1 'polypeptide(L)'
;MYSLITLAPLLISLAAAAPFATRAVNASCDTLAVNSGAPIPGNGSTTAYLADSILQATAESALTPPGYVAAFTDAFGSVQDVNSYLTYYTLNATYDTAACADFCTADPKCTAFNIYFARDPMFEVSPTCVDPPPVTNVRCALFSANVAPELATNTHQFTAPDQSTSFERLHVGSNGYNAAPGDDVPAFHLQDTLGAFAIEAVAQDDAENGYMTVYTLPNTTATAPAACAQQCATAYTATKHCVFFNTYVELVNGTNTLGGTKCALFAKPYGPERATNAGYAGGGVNVTIQESRSFVCDGC
;
A
#
# COMPACT_ATOMS: atom_id res chain seq x y z
N MET A 1 8.68 -61.91 -47.73
CA MET A 1 8.31 -61.90 -46.30
C MET A 1 8.02 -60.45 -45.92
N TYR A 2 6.75 -60.03 -46.03
CA TYR A 2 6.33 -58.68 -45.65
C TYR A 2 5.66 -58.76 -44.27
N SER A 3 6.21 -58.00 -43.32
CA SER A 3 5.72 -57.89 -41.96
C SER A 3 4.57 -56.89 -41.91
N LEU A 4 3.40 -57.32 -41.45
CA LEU A 4 2.23 -56.48 -41.20
C LEU A 4 2.31 -55.95 -39.76
N ILE A 5 2.61 -54.66 -39.60
CA ILE A 5 2.43 -53.93 -38.34
C ILE A 5 1.02 -53.35 -38.35
N THR A 6 0.17 -53.86 -37.46
CA THR A 6 -1.17 -53.33 -37.19
C THR A 6 -1.06 -52.03 -36.38
N LEU A 7 -1.47 -50.90 -36.95
CA LEU A 7 -1.76 -49.67 -36.19
C LEU A 7 -3.08 -49.85 -35.42
N ALA A 8 -3.02 -49.74 -34.08
CA ALA A 8 -4.20 -49.52 -33.26
C ALA A 8 -4.55 -48.02 -33.23
N PRO A 9 -5.83 -47.62 -33.34
CA PRO A 9 -6.21 -46.22 -33.25
C PRO A 9 -6.14 -45.75 -31.79
N LEU A 10 -5.42 -44.66 -31.57
CA LEU A 10 -5.36 -43.94 -30.30
C LEU A 10 -6.72 -43.26 -30.07
N LEU A 11 -7.52 -43.80 -29.15
CA LEU A 11 -8.73 -43.16 -28.65
C LEU A 11 -8.31 -41.96 -27.77
N ILE A 12 -8.36 -40.76 -28.35
CA ILE A 12 -8.31 -39.51 -27.58
C ILE A 12 -9.67 -39.40 -26.87
N SER A 13 -9.70 -39.62 -25.56
CA SER A 13 -10.88 -39.26 -24.77
C SER A 13 -10.98 -37.73 -24.76
N LEU A 14 -12.02 -37.19 -25.38
CA LEU A 14 -12.46 -35.85 -25.05
C LEU A 14 -12.95 -35.92 -23.60
N ALA A 15 -12.17 -35.38 -22.67
CA ALA A 15 -12.68 -35.03 -21.35
C ALA A 15 -13.81 -34.02 -21.59
N ALA A 16 -15.05 -34.46 -21.44
CA ALA A 16 -16.19 -33.57 -21.39
C ALA A 16 -15.92 -32.56 -20.28
N ALA A 17 -15.79 -31.28 -20.64
CA ALA A 17 -15.82 -30.21 -19.66
C ALA A 17 -17.08 -30.42 -18.82
N ALA A 18 -16.91 -30.65 -17.52
CA ALA A 18 -18.03 -30.78 -16.62
C ALA A 18 -18.93 -29.55 -16.83
N PRO A 19 -20.26 -29.73 -16.99
CA PRO A 19 -21.14 -28.58 -17.10
C PRO A 19 -20.91 -27.71 -15.87
N PHE A 20 -20.61 -26.44 -16.08
CA PHE A 20 -20.60 -25.45 -15.01
C PHE A 20 -21.93 -25.61 -14.27
N ALA A 21 -21.88 -26.13 -13.04
CA ALA A 21 -23.07 -26.21 -12.22
C ALA A 21 -23.53 -24.77 -12.04
N THR A 22 -24.64 -24.41 -12.67
CA THR A 22 -25.29 -23.12 -12.48
C THR A 22 -25.57 -22.99 -10.99
N ARG A 23 -24.81 -22.12 -10.33
CA ARG A 23 -24.96 -21.82 -8.91
C ARG A 23 -26.42 -21.42 -8.67
N ALA A 24 -27.07 -22.02 -7.69
CA ALA A 24 -28.50 -21.84 -7.47
C ALA A 24 -28.80 -20.35 -7.23
N VAL A 25 -29.41 -19.69 -8.22
CA VAL A 25 -29.99 -18.36 -8.06
C VAL A 25 -31.39 -18.59 -7.50
N ASN A 26 -31.47 -18.84 -6.19
CA ASN A 26 -32.77 -19.02 -5.56
C ASN A 26 -33.42 -17.63 -5.46
N ALA A 27 -34.61 -17.45 -6.05
CA ALA A 27 -35.31 -16.16 -6.13
C ALA A 27 -35.75 -15.58 -4.75
N SER A 28 -35.34 -16.21 -3.65
CA SER A 28 -35.62 -15.87 -2.26
C SER A 28 -34.40 -15.37 -1.48
N CYS A 29 -33.27 -15.11 -2.13
CA CYS A 29 -32.09 -14.56 -1.47
C CYS A 29 -32.14 -13.03 -1.44
N ASP A 30 -31.98 -12.44 -0.26
CA ASP A 30 -31.90 -10.98 -0.11
C ASP A 30 -30.54 -10.47 -0.63
N THR A 31 -30.56 -9.41 -1.44
CA THR A 31 -29.32 -8.82 -1.96
C THR A 31 -28.55 -8.15 -0.84
N LEU A 32 -27.31 -8.60 -0.63
CA LEU A 32 -26.40 -8.03 0.37
C LEU A 32 -25.46 -7.01 -0.26
N ALA A 33 -24.89 -7.34 -1.41
CA ALA A 33 -23.91 -6.50 -2.09
C ALA A 33 -24.12 -6.49 -3.60
N VAL A 34 -23.99 -5.30 -4.18
CA VAL A 34 -23.91 -5.11 -5.63
C VAL A 34 -22.43 -4.98 -5.98
N ASN A 35 -21.98 -5.68 -7.02
CA ASN A 35 -20.60 -5.57 -7.49
C ASN A 35 -20.28 -4.11 -7.84
N SER A 36 -19.16 -3.61 -7.34
CA SER A 36 -18.71 -2.25 -7.63
C SER A 36 -18.47 -1.99 -9.13
N GLY A 37 -18.29 -3.05 -9.91
CA GLY A 37 -17.85 -3.08 -11.30
C GLY A 37 -16.44 -3.64 -11.47
N ALA A 38 -15.79 -4.07 -10.39
CA ALA A 38 -14.49 -4.74 -10.44
C ALA A 38 -14.62 -6.18 -11.00
N PRO A 39 -13.61 -6.68 -11.72
CA PRO A 39 -13.67 -8.00 -12.34
C PRO A 39 -13.81 -9.09 -11.27
N ILE A 40 -14.61 -10.11 -11.57
CA ILE A 40 -14.69 -11.35 -10.76
C ILE A 40 -13.65 -12.33 -11.34
N PRO A 41 -12.58 -12.68 -10.59
CA PRO A 41 -11.57 -13.62 -11.04
C PRO A 41 -12.11 -15.00 -11.38
N GLY A 42 -11.78 -15.51 -12.56
CA GLY A 42 -12.06 -16.88 -12.98
C GLY A 42 -13.52 -17.33 -12.72
N ASN A 43 -13.68 -18.36 -11.89
CA ASN A 43 -15.00 -18.89 -11.48
C ASN A 43 -15.53 -18.27 -10.17
N GLY A 44 -14.87 -17.22 -9.67
CA GLY A 44 -15.20 -16.58 -8.40
C GLY A 44 -14.82 -17.39 -7.15
N SER A 45 -14.08 -18.50 -7.27
CA SER A 45 -13.56 -19.24 -6.10
C SER A 45 -12.49 -18.46 -5.36
N THR A 46 -12.22 -18.82 -4.11
CA THR A 46 -11.14 -18.19 -3.33
C THR A 46 -9.77 -18.41 -3.96
N THR A 47 -9.50 -19.60 -4.51
CA THR A 47 -8.29 -19.88 -5.29
C THR A 47 -8.15 -18.97 -6.51
N ALA A 48 -9.26 -18.66 -7.20
CA ALA A 48 -9.21 -17.77 -8.37
C ALA A 48 -8.81 -16.34 -7.97
N TYR A 49 -9.32 -15.81 -6.86
CA TYR A 49 -8.92 -14.48 -6.37
C TYR A 49 -7.46 -14.44 -5.90
N LEU A 50 -7.00 -15.46 -5.19
CA LEU A 50 -5.62 -15.51 -4.66
C LEU A 50 -4.55 -15.60 -5.77
N ALA A 51 -4.93 -16.05 -6.97
CA ALA A 51 -4.04 -16.20 -8.11
C ALA A 51 -4.31 -15.18 -9.24
N ASP A 52 -5.17 -14.18 -9.02
CA ASP A 52 -5.58 -13.27 -10.07
C ASP A 52 -4.54 -12.19 -10.36
N SER A 53 -3.90 -12.27 -11.53
CA SER A 53 -2.87 -11.33 -11.94
C SER A 53 -3.40 -9.95 -12.34
N ILE A 54 -4.70 -9.81 -12.65
CA ILE A 54 -5.28 -8.51 -13.02
C ILE A 54 -5.48 -7.68 -11.76
N LEU A 55 -6.03 -8.27 -10.70
CA LEU A 55 -6.20 -7.60 -9.42
C LEU A 55 -4.84 -7.22 -8.81
N GLN A 56 -3.86 -8.14 -8.85
CA GLN A 56 -2.48 -7.88 -8.41
C GLN A 56 -1.85 -6.72 -9.19
N ALA A 57 -1.81 -6.81 -10.52
CA ALA A 57 -1.22 -5.76 -11.35
C ALA A 57 -1.93 -4.40 -11.17
N THR A 58 -3.24 -4.40 -10.91
CA THR A 58 -3.99 -3.16 -10.63
C THR A 58 -3.55 -2.54 -9.31
N ALA A 59 -3.34 -3.34 -8.26
CA ALA A 59 -2.84 -2.86 -6.98
C ALA A 59 -1.37 -2.40 -7.07
N GLU A 60 -0.51 -3.17 -7.74
CA GLU A 60 0.91 -2.83 -7.93
C GLU A 60 1.12 -1.54 -8.74
N SER A 61 0.24 -1.26 -9.72
CA SER A 61 0.32 -0.06 -10.57
C SER A 61 -0.43 1.15 -10.02
N ALA A 62 -1.11 1.01 -8.88
CA ALA A 62 -1.86 2.09 -8.27
C ALA A 62 -0.91 3.22 -7.80
N LEU A 63 -1.24 4.46 -8.16
CA LEU A 63 -0.44 5.61 -7.79
C LEU A 63 -0.67 5.99 -6.32
N THR A 64 0.40 6.39 -5.63
CA THR A 64 0.28 7.06 -4.33
C THR A 64 -0.39 8.42 -4.51
N PRO A 65 -1.49 8.72 -3.78
CA PRO A 65 -2.13 10.03 -3.88
C PRO A 65 -1.24 11.15 -3.36
N PRO A 66 -1.39 12.39 -3.89
CA PRO A 66 -0.73 13.55 -3.31
C PRO A 66 -1.05 13.71 -1.83
N GLY A 67 -0.03 14.00 -1.02
CA GLY A 67 -0.19 14.13 0.43
C GLY A 67 -0.31 12.81 1.18
N TYR A 68 -0.01 11.67 0.55
CA TYR A 68 0.07 10.35 1.18
C TYR A 68 1.40 9.65 0.89
N VAL A 69 1.64 8.59 1.66
CA VAL A 69 2.82 7.74 1.65
C VAL A 69 2.39 6.29 1.51
N ALA A 70 2.98 5.55 0.58
CA ALA A 70 2.70 4.12 0.47
C ALA A 70 3.34 3.37 1.66
N ALA A 71 2.50 2.71 2.47
CA ALA A 71 2.95 1.86 3.58
C ALA A 71 3.27 0.44 3.10
N PHE A 72 2.48 -0.09 2.18
CA PHE A 72 2.64 -1.38 1.52
C PHE A 72 1.77 -1.43 0.27
N THR A 73 2.12 -2.34 -0.65
CA THR A 73 1.40 -2.58 -1.90
C THR A 73 1.17 -4.07 -2.11
N ASP A 74 0.07 -4.40 -2.78
CA ASP A 74 -0.34 -5.77 -3.16
C ASP A 74 -0.24 -6.81 -2.03
N ALA A 75 -0.65 -6.44 -0.81
CA ALA A 75 -0.73 -7.39 0.28
C ALA A 75 -1.94 -8.33 0.13
N PHE A 76 -1.78 -9.56 0.61
CA PHE A 76 -2.90 -10.45 0.89
C PHE A 76 -3.50 -10.06 2.25
N GLY A 77 -4.80 -9.75 2.28
CA GLY A 77 -5.50 -9.31 3.48
C GLY A 77 -5.66 -7.79 3.58
N SER A 78 -6.79 -7.35 4.13
CA SER A 78 -6.99 -5.95 4.49
C SER A 78 -6.36 -5.65 5.85
N VAL A 79 -6.14 -4.37 6.14
CA VAL A 79 -5.70 -3.92 7.47
C VAL A 79 -6.73 -4.33 8.52
N GLN A 80 -6.25 -4.90 9.64
CA GLN A 80 -7.03 -5.25 10.81
C GLN A 80 -6.48 -4.53 12.05
N ASP A 81 -7.00 -3.34 12.32
CA ASP A 81 -6.73 -2.60 13.56
C ASP A 81 -8.03 -2.02 14.12
N VAL A 82 -8.59 -2.69 15.13
CA VAL A 82 -9.87 -2.30 15.74
C VAL A 82 -9.80 -1.00 16.53
N ASN A 83 -8.60 -0.57 16.96
CA ASN A 83 -8.46 0.63 17.77
C ASN A 83 -8.40 1.89 16.92
N SER A 84 -7.86 1.78 15.70
CA SER A 84 -7.72 2.92 14.79
C SER A 84 -8.75 2.94 13.66
N TYR A 85 -9.41 1.83 13.33
CA TYR A 85 -10.42 1.75 12.28
C TYR A 85 -11.56 2.78 12.48
N LEU A 86 -11.83 3.55 11.43
CA LEU A 86 -12.88 4.58 11.43
C LEU A 86 -14.12 4.12 10.68
N THR A 87 -13.97 3.77 9.40
CA THR A 87 -15.06 3.40 8.49
C THR A 87 -14.50 2.79 7.20
N TYR A 88 -15.37 2.36 6.29
CA TYR A 88 -14.99 2.10 4.91
C TYR A 88 -15.99 2.71 3.91
N TYR A 89 -15.52 2.91 2.68
CA TYR A 89 -16.33 3.23 1.51
C TYR A 89 -16.20 2.11 0.46
N THR A 90 -17.24 1.94 -0.35
CA THR A 90 -17.17 1.11 -1.57
C THR A 90 -17.03 2.05 -2.77
N LEU A 91 -15.99 1.85 -3.58
CA LEU A 91 -15.76 2.66 -4.78
C LEU A 91 -16.56 2.12 -5.96
N ASN A 92 -16.79 2.96 -6.97
CA ASN A 92 -17.45 2.55 -8.21
C ASN A 92 -16.39 1.99 -9.20
N ALA A 93 -16.22 0.67 -9.16
CA ALA A 93 -15.41 -0.19 -10.03
C ALA A 93 -13.88 -0.02 -9.97
N THR A 94 -13.42 1.22 -9.86
CA THR A 94 -12.01 1.58 -10.06
C THR A 94 -11.24 1.47 -8.75
N TYR A 95 -10.01 0.97 -8.83
CA TYR A 95 -9.04 1.01 -7.74
C TYR A 95 -8.46 2.43 -7.63
N ASP A 96 -9.30 3.36 -7.14
CA ASP A 96 -9.01 4.79 -7.13
C ASP A 96 -8.46 5.23 -5.77
N THR A 97 -7.14 5.33 -5.70
CA THR A 97 -6.44 5.78 -4.49
C THR A 97 -6.69 7.25 -4.18
N ALA A 98 -6.93 8.09 -5.19
CA ALA A 98 -7.21 9.52 -5.00
C ALA A 98 -8.59 9.71 -4.35
N ALA A 99 -9.60 8.95 -4.77
CA ALA A 99 -10.91 8.96 -4.11
C ALA A 99 -10.81 8.55 -2.63
N CYS A 100 -9.96 7.58 -2.30
CA CYS A 100 -9.67 7.21 -0.92
C CYS A 100 -9.01 8.32 -0.11
N ALA A 101 -8.02 9.00 -0.71
CA ALA A 101 -7.39 10.15 -0.10
C ALA A 101 -8.40 11.27 0.18
N ASP A 102 -9.32 11.55 -0.75
CA ASP A 102 -10.38 12.55 -0.56
C ASP A 102 -11.32 12.18 0.61
N PHE A 103 -11.71 10.91 0.74
CA PHE A 103 -12.50 10.46 1.90
C PHE A 103 -11.74 10.65 3.21
N CYS A 104 -10.45 10.33 3.23
CA CYS A 104 -9.63 10.49 4.41
C CYS A 104 -9.41 11.99 4.75
N THR A 105 -9.16 12.85 3.76
CA THR A 105 -9.06 14.31 3.96
C THR A 105 -10.36 14.93 4.49
N ALA A 106 -11.52 14.37 4.13
CA ALA A 106 -12.81 14.83 4.62
C ALA A 106 -13.09 14.42 6.08
N ASP A 107 -12.37 13.43 6.63
CA ASP A 107 -12.47 13.01 8.03
C ASP A 107 -11.27 13.54 8.85
N PRO A 108 -11.46 14.51 9.75
CA PRO A 108 -10.38 15.10 10.54
C PRO A 108 -9.61 14.10 11.43
N LYS A 109 -10.15 12.90 11.67
CA LYS A 109 -9.49 11.86 12.45
C LYS A 109 -8.68 10.91 11.57
N CYS A 110 -8.85 10.96 10.25
CA CYS A 110 -8.19 10.04 9.36
C CYS A 110 -6.72 10.44 9.15
N THR A 111 -5.83 9.48 9.37
CA THR A 111 -4.38 9.64 9.18
C THR A 111 -3.82 8.58 8.24
N ALA A 112 -4.63 7.59 7.84
CA ALA A 112 -4.26 6.56 6.89
C ALA A 112 -5.50 5.92 6.25
N PHE A 113 -5.32 5.29 5.09
CA PHE A 113 -6.34 4.46 4.47
C PHE A 113 -5.75 3.16 3.89
N ASN A 114 -6.59 2.14 3.75
CA ASN A 114 -6.29 0.89 3.08
C ASN A 114 -7.34 0.63 2.00
N ILE A 115 -6.88 0.52 0.76
CA ILE A 115 -7.72 0.15 -0.38
C ILE A 115 -7.44 -1.30 -0.77
N TYR A 116 -8.47 -2.08 -1.10
CA TYR A 116 -8.34 -3.51 -1.41
C TYR A 116 -9.53 -4.02 -2.23
N PHE A 117 -9.34 -5.14 -2.91
CA PHE A 117 -10.42 -5.91 -3.51
C PHE A 117 -10.99 -6.90 -2.48
N ALA A 118 -12.29 -6.80 -2.22
CA ALA A 118 -13.04 -7.70 -1.35
C ALA A 118 -13.86 -8.69 -2.18
N ARG A 119 -13.69 -9.98 -1.90
CA ARG A 119 -14.62 -11.02 -2.34
C ARG A 119 -15.80 -11.06 -1.37
N ASP A 120 -16.93 -10.49 -1.77
CA ASP A 120 -18.14 -10.41 -0.94
C ASP A 120 -19.25 -11.33 -1.49
N PRO A 121 -20.17 -11.81 -0.64
CA PRO A 121 -21.34 -12.55 -1.14
C PRO A 121 -22.35 -11.58 -1.75
N MET A 122 -22.83 -11.86 -2.96
CA MET A 122 -23.86 -11.06 -3.64
C MET A 122 -25.17 -11.01 -2.84
N PHE A 123 -25.51 -12.12 -2.18
CA PHE A 123 -26.71 -12.27 -1.37
C PHE A 123 -26.38 -12.63 0.07
N GLU A 124 -27.28 -12.34 0.98
CA GLU A 124 -27.16 -12.76 2.38
C GLU A 124 -27.05 -14.28 2.49
N VAL A 125 -26.09 -14.75 3.28
CA VAL A 125 -25.91 -16.19 3.53
C VAL A 125 -26.97 -16.65 4.51
N SER A 126 -27.74 -17.67 4.11
CA SER A 126 -28.81 -18.23 4.93
C SER A 126 -29.00 -19.72 4.64
N PRO A 127 -29.77 -20.46 5.45
CA PRO A 127 -30.06 -21.87 5.17
C PRO A 127 -30.69 -22.13 3.79
N THR A 128 -31.33 -21.13 3.17
CA THR A 128 -31.91 -21.20 1.82
C THR A 128 -31.03 -20.57 0.74
N CYS A 129 -29.91 -19.95 1.14
CA CYS A 129 -28.91 -19.29 0.30
C CYS A 129 -27.49 -19.59 0.82
N VAL A 130 -27.10 -20.86 0.81
CA VAL A 130 -25.91 -21.35 1.52
C VAL A 130 -24.59 -20.91 0.87
N ASP A 131 -24.58 -20.76 -0.46
CA ASP A 131 -23.37 -20.36 -1.19
C ASP A 131 -23.72 -19.37 -2.34
N PRO A 132 -23.96 -18.09 -2.01
CA PRO A 132 -24.37 -17.06 -2.96
C PRO A 132 -23.20 -16.58 -3.83
N PRO A 133 -23.40 -16.32 -5.15
CA PRO A 133 -22.31 -15.93 -6.06
C PRO A 133 -21.50 -14.77 -5.48
N PRO A 134 -20.17 -14.72 -5.71
CA PRO A 134 -19.36 -13.62 -5.22
C PRO A 134 -19.59 -12.36 -6.07
N VAL A 135 -19.35 -11.23 -5.45
CA VAL A 135 -19.04 -9.97 -6.13
C VAL A 135 -17.65 -9.52 -5.72
N THR A 136 -17.00 -8.75 -6.60
CA THR A 136 -15.76 -8.05 -6.26
C THR A 136 -16.10 -6.62 -5.92
N ASN A 137 -15.74 -6.18 -4.72
CA ASN A 137 -15.90 -4.79 -4.31
C ASN A 137 -14.56 -4.15 -4.02
N VAL A 138 -14.33 -2.97 -4.59
CA VAL A 138 -13.18 -2.15 -4.19
C VAL A 138 -13.57 -1.41 -2.91
N ARG A 139 -12.90 -1.74 -1.81
CA ARG A 139 -13.15 -1.14 -0.50
C ARG A 139 -12.04 -0.17 -0.16
N CYS A 140 -12.41 0.91 0.51
CA CYS A 140 -11.53 1.94 1.01
C CYS A 140 -11.76 2.13 2.51
N ALA A 141 -10.94 1.49 3.34
CA ALA A 141 -11.02 1.58 4.79
C ALA A 141 -10.16 2.74 5.31
N LEU A 142 -10.70 3.53 6.24
CA LEU A 142 -10.03 4.67 6.86
C LEU A 142 -9.58 4.33 8.28
N PHE A 143 -8.45 4.87 8.70
CA PHE A 143 -7.83 4.64 10.00
C PHE A 143 -7.35 5.95 10.62
N SER A 144 -7.43 6.03 11.94
CA SER A 144 -6.94 7.16 12.75
C SER A 144 -5.50 7.01 13.23
N ALA A 145 -4.83 5.92 12.84
CA ALA A 145 -3.41 5.71 13.03
C ALA A 145 -2.79 5.18 11.72
N ASN A 146 -1.48 5.34 11.61
CA ASN A 146 -0.72 4.82 10.48
C ASN A 146 -0.91 3.30 10.34
N VAL A 147 -1.05 2.85 9.10
CA VAL A 147 -1.08 1.44 8.72
C VAL A 147 0.30 0.95 8.30
N ALA A 148 0.51 -0.35 8.41
CA ALA A 148 1.76 -1.04 8.08
C ALA A 148 1.43 -2.45 7.53
N PRO A 149 2.32 -3.07 6.74
CA PRO A 149 2.03 -4.38 6.12
C PRO A 149 1.72 -5.47 7.15
N GLU A 150 2.28 -5.39 8.35
CA GLU A 150 2.06 -6.35 9.44
C GLU A 150 0.61 -6.32 9.96
N LEU A 151 -0.14 -5.26 9.67
CA LEU A 151 -1.56 -5.14 10.01
C LEU A 151 -2.48 -5.71 8.93
N ALA A 152 -1.97 -6.05 7.74
CA ALA A 152 -2.74 -6.63 6.64
C ALA A 152 -3.08 -8.12 6.89
N THR A 153 -3.71 -8.42 8.03
CA THR A 153 -3.91 -9.80 8.52
C THR A 153 -5.32 -10.33 8.26
N ASN A 154 -6.25 -9.48 7.84
CA ASN A 154 -7.63 -9.87 7.52
C ASN A 154 -7.71 -10.58 6.17
N THR A 155 -7.13 -11.77 6.10
CA THR A 155 -6.97 -12.58 4.89
C THR A 155 -8.21 -13.42 4.58
N HIS A 156 -8.91 -13.89 5.61
CA HIS A 156 -10.11 -14.73 5.49
C HIS A 156 -11.15 -14.35 6.53
N GLN A 157 -12.42 -14.30 6.11
CA GLN A 157 -13.57 -14.18 7.01
C GLN A 157 -14.70 -15.09 6.57
N PHE A 158 -15.36 -15.71 7.54
CA PHE A 158 -16.45 -16.66 7.29
C PHE A 158 -17.77 -16.04 7.75
N THR A 159 -18.83 -16.11 6.94
CA THR A 159 -20.19 -15.62 7.29
C THR A 159 -20.88 -16.47 8.35
N ALA A 160 -20.48 -17.73 8.53
CA ALA A 160 -21.00 -18.65 9.53
C ALA A 160 -19.87 -19.38 10.28
N PRO A 161 -20.10 -19.82 11.54
CA PRO A 161 -19.12 -20.60 12.30
C PRO A 161 -18.77 -21.95 11.66
N ASP A 162 -19.74 -22.58 10.99
CA ASP A 162 -19.52 -23.79 10.20
C ASP A 162 -19.09 -23.42 8.78
N GLN A 163 -17.84 -23.70 8.45
CA GLN A 163 -17.27 -23.39 7.14
C GLN A 163 -17.96 -24.13 6.00
N SER A 164 -18.59 -25.29 6.26
CA SER A 164 -19.29 -26.06 5.22
C SER A 164 -20.59 -25.40 4.74
N THR A 165 -21.10 -24.41 5.50
CA THR A 165 -22.29 -23.60 5.17
C THR A 165 -21.98 -22.10 5.12
N SER A 166 -20.70 -21.75 5.00
CA SER A 166 -20.21 -20.38 5.07
C SER A 166 -19.70 -19.89 3.72
N PHE A 167 -19.93 -18.62 3.43
CA PHE A 167 -19.23 -17.93 2.37
C PHE A 167 -17.91 -17.39 2.92
N GLU A 168 -16.81 -17.77 2.26
CA GLU A 168 -15.47 -17.30 2.59
C GLU A 168 -15.20 -15.95 1.89
N ARG A 169 -15.21 -14.86 2.67
CA ARG A 169 -14.68 -13.57 2.21
C ARG A 169 -13.17 -13.56 2.33
N LEU A 170 -12.52 -12.92 1.39
CA LEU A 170 -11.09 -12.67 1.42
C LEU A 170 -10.78 -11.32 0.78
N HIS A 171 -9.59 -10.80 1.07
CA HIS A 171 -9.12 -9.53 0.57
C HIS A 171 -7.78 -9.71 -0.15
N VAL A 172 -7.67 -9.15 -1.37
CA VAL A 172 -6.44 -9.20 -2.20
C VAL A 172 -6.15 -7.82 -2.79
N GLY A 173 -4.94 -7.66 -3.33
CA GLY A 173 -4.53 -6.39 -3.93
C GLY A 173 -4.66 -5.25 -2.93
N SER A 174 -4.15 -5.44 -1.72
CA SER A 174 -4.32 -4.51 -0.61
C SER A 174 -3.16 -3.53 -0.56
N ASN A 175 -3.46 -2.23 -0.71
CA ASN A 175 -2.48 -1.16 -0.56
C ASN A 175 -2.82 -0.32 0.67
N GLY A 176 -1.82 -0.01 1.49
CA GLY A 176 -1.96 0.88 2.64
C GLY A 176 -1.25 2.20 2.36
N TYR A 177 -1.89 3.31 2.74
CA TYR A 177 -1.33 4.65 2.59
C TYR A 177 -1.48 5.47 3.86
N ASN A 178 -0.41 6.10 4.31
CA ASN A 178 -0.39 6.99 5.47
C ASN A 178 -0.35 8.43 5.00
N ALA A 179 -1.06 9.33 5.67
CA ALA A 179 -0.96 10.75 5.36
C ALA A 179 0.52 11.17 5.42
N ALA A 180 0.97 11.83 4.36
CA ALA A 180 2.26 12.46 4.33
C ALA A 180 2.27 13.55 5.40
N PRO A 181 3.41 13.77 6.03
CA PRO A 181 3.52 14.86 6.97
C PRO A 181 3.18 16.19 6.33
N GLY A 182 2.52 17.04 7.12
CA GLY A 182 2.26 18.42 6.74
C GLY A 182 3.58 19.18 6.50
N ASP A 183 3.54 20.09 5.54
CA ASP A 183 4.66 20.98 5.20
C ASP A 183 4.68 22.26 6.06
N ASP A 184 3.70 22.44 6.95
CA ASP A 184 3.69 23.52 7.95
C ASP A 184 4.65 23.17 9.09
N VAL A 185 5.87 23.66 8.98
CA VAL A 185 6.97 23.39 9.89
C VAL A 185 7.41 24.70 10.52
N PRO A 186 7.21 24.92 11.83
CA PRO A 186 7.61 26.19 12.44
C PRO A 186 9.10 26.51 12.21
N ALA A 187 9.39 27.74 11.75
CA ALA A 187 10.72 28.27 11.43
C ALA A 187 11.43 27.65 10.21
N PHE A 188 10.74 26.82 9.43
CA PHE A 188 11.24 26.26 8.18
C PHE A 188 10.15 26.31 7.12
N HIS A 189 10.52 26.50 5.86
CA HIS A 189 9.61 26.30 4.75
C HIS A 189 10.08 25.17 3.85
N LEU A 190 9.12 24.50 3.21
CA LEU A 190 9.40 23.54 2.15
C LEU A 190 10.16 24.24 1.03
N GLN A 191 11.36 23.77 0.75
CA GLN A 191 12.18 24.26 -0.35
C GLN A 191 11.88 23.47 -1.62
N ASP A 192 12.03 22.14 -1.58
CA ASP A 192 11.83 21.28 -2.75
C ASP A 192 11.14 19.95 -2.39
N THR A 193 10.38 19.43 -3.36
CA THR A 193 9.93 18.03 -3.38
C THR A 193 10.83 17.24 -4.31
N LEU A 194 11.57 16.29 -3.76
CA LEU A 194 12.68 15.56 -4.41
C LEU A 194 12.31 14.13 -4.81
N GLY A 195 11.14 13.65 -4.39
CA GLY A 195 10.60 12.36 -4.79
C GLY A 195 11.46 11.18 -4.33
N ALA A 196 11.97 10.38 -5.26
CA ALA A 196 12.72 9.16 -4.97
C ALA A 196 14.22 9.36 -4.70
N PHE A 197 14.66 10.60 -4.49
CA PHE A 197 16.08 10.92 -4.29
C PHE A 197 16.33 11.79 -3.06
N ALA A 198 17.24 11.37 -2.18
CA ALA A 198 17.68 12.14 -1.03
C ALA A 198 18.90 13.02 -1.35
N ILE A 199 19.05 14.10 -0.58
CA ILE A 199 20.17 15.04 -0.69
C ILE A 199 21.47 14.34 -0.27
N GLU A 200 22.47 14.44 -1.13
CA GLU A 200 23.84 14.00 -0.88
C GLU A 200 24.79 15.21 -0.78
N ALA A 201 25.44 15.35 0.37
CA ALA A 201 26.41 16.42 0.59
C ALA A 201 27.66 16.24 -0.29
N VAL A 202 28.47 17.29 -0.39
CA VAL A 202 29.81 17.18 -1.00
C VAL A 202 30.71 16.29 -0.13
N ALA A 203 31.82 15.82 -0.72
CA ALA A 203 32.73 14.87 -0.09
C ALA A 203 33.18 15.34 1.31
N GLN A 204 33.45 14.37 2.21
CA GLN A 204 33.66 14.64 3.63
C GLN A 204 34.85 15.57 3.92
N ASP A 205 35.85 15.55 3.04
CA ASP A 205 37.07 16.35 3.06
C ASP A 205 36.92 17.74 2.41
N ASP A 206 35.75 18.06 1.87
CA ASP A 206 35.46 19.38 1.32
C ASP A 206 35.17 20.39 2.45
N ALA A 207 35.85 21.55 2.40
CA ALA A 207 35.58 22.68 3.28
C ALA A 207 34.13 23.19 3.15
N GLU A 208 33.49 22.90 2.02
CA GLU A 208 32.10 23.21 1.73
C GLU A 208 31.09 22.17 2.25
N ASN A 209 31.53 21.08 2.88
CA ASN A 209 30.63 20.04 3.35
C ASN A 209 29.71 20.56 4.47
N GLY A 210 28.44 20.76 4.11
CA GLY A 210 27.39 21.15 5.04
C GLY A 210 26.81 20.00 5.87
N TYR A 211 27.09 18.73 5.57
CA TYR A 211 26.52 17.59 6.31
C TYR A 211 26.86 17.67 7.81
N MET A 212 25.86 17.38 8.63
CA MET A 212 25.99 17.33 10.08
C MET A 212 25.73 15.92 10.60
N THR A 213 24.54 15.38 10.36
CA THR A 213 24.12 14.08 10.88
C THR A 213 22.83 13.60 10.19
N VAL A 214 22.44 12.36 10.45
CA VAL A 214 21.15 11.80 10.07
C VAL A 214 20.47 11.19 11.30
N TYR A 215 19.20 11.54 11.52
CA TYR A 215 18.35 10.88 12.51
C TYR A 215 17.38 9.94 11.80
N THR A 216 17.04 8.82 12.45
CA THR A 216 15.96 7.94 12.01
C THR A 216 14.81 8.08 13.00
N LEU A 217 13.65 8.52 12.52
CA LEU A 217 12.43 8.59 13.30
C LEU A 217 11.71 7.23 13.26
N PRO A 218 11.00 6.85 14.34
CA PRO A 218 10.04 5.76 14.28
C PRO A 218 8.97 6.04 13.21
N ASN A 219 8.32 5.00 12.69
CA ASN A 219 7.45 4.97 11.50
C ASN A 219 6.16 5.84 11.55
N THR A 220 6.28 7.13 11.87
CA THR A 220 5.22 8.12 11.85
C THR A 220 5.57 9.21 10.85
N THR A 221 5.30 8.94 9.58
CA THR A 221 5.57 9.89 8.49
C THR A 221 4.85 11.21 8.74
N ALA A 222 3.57 11.21 9.15
CA ALA A 222 2.72 12.41 9.31
C ALA A 222 3.28 13.55 10.19
N THR A 223 4.26 13.30 11.06
CA THR A 223 4.89 14.32 11.92
C THR A 223 6.38 14.54 11.60
N ALA A 224 6.92 13.88 10.58
CA ALA A 224 8.35 13.78 10.36
C ALA A 224 9.07 15.12 10.10
N PRO A 225 8.62 16.05 9.23
CA PRO A 225 9.23 17.36 9.02
C PRO A 225 9.24 18.19 10.29
N ALA A 226 8.15 18.21 11.07
CA ALA A 226 8.12 18.90 12.35
C ALA A 226 9.12 18.29 13.35
N ALA A 227 9.23 16.96 13.40
CA ALA A 227 10.23 16.27 14.23
C ALA A 227 11.66 16.51 13.73
N CYS A 228 11.91 16.50 12.42
CA CYS A 228 13.20 16.82 11.80
C CYS A 228 13.61 18.27 12.07
N ALA A 229 12.67 19.21 12.05
CA ALA A 229 12.90 20.60 12.41
C ALA A 229 13.27 20.76 13.88
N GLN A 230 12.65 20.01 14.80
CA GLN A 230 13.06 19.97 16.21
C GLN A 230 14.49 19.44 16.36
N GLN A 231 14.87 18.40 15.60
CA GLN A 231 16.26 17.92 15.58
C GLN A 231 17.20 19.01 15.03
N CYS A 232 16.83 19.66 13.93
CA CYS A 232 17.61 20.75 13.32
C CYS A 232 17.81 21.94 14.28
N ALA A 233 16.76 22.37 14.97
CA ALA A 233 16.81 23.48 15.93
C ALA A 233 17.83 23.29 17.06
N THR A 234 18.18 22.04 17.38
CA THR A 234 19.14 21.69 18.44
C THR A 234 20.47 21.17 17.91
N ALA A 235 20.60 20.96 16.60
CA ALA A 235 21.81 20.43 15.99
C ALA A 235 22.84 21.54 15.73
N TYR A 236 23.91 21.55 16.52
CA TYR A 236 25.02 22.47 16.37
C TYR A 236 26.36 21.80 16.74
N THR A 237 27.44 22.36 16.22
CA THR A 237 28.83 22.09 16.59
C THR A 237 29.56 23.43 16.76
N ALA A 238 30.85 23.42 17.09
CA ALA A 238 31.64 24.65 17.20
C ALA A 238 31.68 25.49 15.91
N THR A 239 31.44 24.88 14.73
CA THR A 239 31.59 25.54 13.42
C THR A 239 30.36 25.41 12.51
N LYS A 240 29.31 24.71 12.94
CA LYS A 240 28.13 24.42 12.12
C LYS A 240 26.86 24.52 12.95
N HIS A 241 25.83 25.17 12.41
CA HIS A 241 24.46 25.16 12.92
C HIS A 241 23.54 24.63 11.83
N CYS A 242 22.56 23.80 12.18
CA CYS A 242 21.62 23.29 11.19
C CYS A 242 20.69 24.42 10.70
N VAL A 243 20.62 24.57 9.38
CA VAL A 243 19.78 25.56 8.68
C VAL A 243 18.96 24.93 7.56
N PHE A 244 19.19 23.65 7.28
CA PHE A 244 18.55 22.91 6.22
C PHE A 244 18.43 21.45 6.62
N PHE A 245 17.31 20.82 6.29
CA PHE A 245 17.14 19.38 6.45
C PHE A 245 16.45 18.75 5.27
N ASN A 246 16.82 17.51 4.97
CA ASN A 246 16.14 16.65 4.03
C ASN A 246 15.48 15.50 4.79
N THR A 247 14.17 15.35 4.61
CA THR A 247 13.42 14.23 5.16
C THR A 247 12.97 13.29 4.04
N TYR A 248 13.10 11.99 4.25
CA TYR A 248 12.76 10.98 3.25
C TYR A 248 12.45 9.64 3.91
N VAL A 249 11.71 8.78 3.23
CA VAL A 249 11.39 7.42 3.69
C VAL A 249 12.35 6.44 3.02
N GLU A 250 12.99 5.59 3.81
CA GLU A 250 13.73 4.44 3.30
C GLU A 250 12.85 3.18 3.37
N LEU A 251 12.64 2.53 2.22
CA LEU A 251 12.00 1.23 2.15
C LEU A 251 13.07 0.15 1.98
N VAL A 252 12.96 -0.93 2.74
CA VAL A 252 13.85 -2.09 2.66
C VAL A 252 13.09 -3.23 2.03
N ASN A 253 13.57 -3.73 0.89
CA ASN A 253 12.93 -4.77 0.09
C ASN A 253 11.46 -4.47 -0.27
N GLY A 254 11.14 -3.20 -0.49
CA GLY A 254 9.77 -2.75 -0.83
C GLY A 254 8.82 -2.67 0.36
N THR A 255 9.26 -2.96 1.59
CA THR A 255 8.46 -2.77 2.80
C THR A 255 9.01 -1.61 3.64
N ASN A 256 8.12 -0.95 4.37
CA ASN A 256 8.51 0.11 5.31
C ASN A 256 9.07 -0.45 6.63
N THR A 257 9.40 -1.74 6.69
CA THR A 257 9.65 -2.44 7.95
C THR A 257 11.05 -2.20 8.53
N LEU A 258 12.01 -1.60 7.81
CA LEU A 258 13.40 -1.52 8.29
C LEU A 258 14.21 -0.25 7.92
N GLY A 259 13.62 0.78 7.29
CA GLY A 259 14.35 2.02 6.97
C GLY A 259 13.90 3.24 7.79
N GLY A 260 12.60 3.37 8.05
CA GLY A 260 12.02 4.48 8.79
C GLY A 260 12.15 5.82 8.06
N THR A 261 11.59 6.87 8.65
CA THR A 261 11.76 8.22 8.12
C THR A 261 13.10 8.80 8.56
N LYS A 262 13.90 9.25 7.60
CA LYS A 262 15.19 9.91 7.86
C LYS A 262 15.03 11.41 7.98
N CYS A 263 15.91 12.01 8.78
CA CYS A 263 16.15 13.44 8.87
C CYS A 263 17.65 13.69 8.66
N ALA A 264 18.07 13.93 7.43
CA ALA A 264 19.43 14.36 7.14
C ALA A 264 19.55 15.87 7.40
N LEU A 265 20.47 16.27 8.26
CA LEU A 265 20.64 17.65 8.72
C LEU A 265 21.91 18.27 8.13
N PHE A 266 21.80 19.54 7.73
CA PHE A 266 22.87 20.26 7.07
C PHE A 266 23.01 21.70 7.56
N ALA A 267 24.24 22.19 7.57
CA ALA A 267 24.63 23.53 7.96
C ALA A 267 24.61 24.56 6.81
N LYS A 268 24.17 24.13 5.62
CA LYS A 268 23.88 24.99 4.48
C LYS A 268 22.78 24.36 3.63
N PRO A 269 21.99 25.15 2.90
CA PRO A 269 20.99 24.62 1.98
C PRO A 269 21.63 23.95 0.78
N TYR A 270 20.92 22.97 0.23
CA TYR A 270 21.24 22.31 -1.04
C TYR A 270 20.02 22.34 -1.95
N GLY A 271 20.24 22.52 -3.25
CA GLY A 271 19.18 22.45 -4.23
C GLY A 271 18.93 21.02 -4.75
N PRO A 272 17.91 20.85 -5.62
CA PRO A 272 17.53 19.55 -6.16
C PRO A 272 18.64 18.89 -7.01
N GLU A 273 19.64 19.65 -7.49
CA GLU A 273 20.82 19.10 -8.17
C GLU A 273 21.67 18.18 -7.28
N ARG A 274 21.45 18.21 -5.96
CA ARG A 274 22.12 17.36 -4.98
C ARG A 274 21.26 16.18 -4.54
N ALA A 275 20.05 16.04 -5.04
CA ALA A 275 19.20 14.88 -4.78
C ALA A 275 19.66 13.70 -5.64
N THR A 276 20.80 13.10 -5.28
CA THR A 276 21.47 12.04 -6.05
C THR A 276 21.40 10.68 -5.38
N ASN A 277 21.13 10.62 -4.08
CA ASN A 277 21.02 9.37 -3.36
C ASN A 277 19.68 8.70 -3.72
N ALA A 278 19.71 7.60 -4.47
CA ALA A 278 18.53 6.83 -4.85
C ALA A 278 18.26 5.61 -3.94
N GLY A 279 19.08 5.42 -2.90
CA GLY A 279 19.16 4.18 -2.13
C GLY A 279 20.28 3.26 -2.61
N TYR A 280 20.22 1.99 -2.23
CA TYR A 280 21.26 0.99 -2.49
C TYR A 280 20.67 -0.39 -2.77
N ALA A 281 21.18 -1.08 -3.79
CA ALA A 281 20.83 -2.46 -4.09
C ALA A 281 22.08 -3.35 -4.06
N GLY A 282 22.12 -4.32 -3.13
CA GLY A 282 23.19 -5.31 -3.08
C GLY A 282 23.11 -6.23 -1.86
N GLY A 283 23.73 -7.42 -1.97
CA GLY A 283 23.77 -8.39 -0.87
C GLY A 283 22.40 -8.97 -0.46
N GLY A 284 21.41 -8.97 -1.35
CA GLY A 284 20.05 -9.43 -1.06
C GLY A 284 19.16 -8.39 -0.35
N VAL A 285 19.63 -7.15 -0.22
CA VAL A 285 18.87 -6.02 0.32
C VAL A 285 18.72 -4.96 -0.77
N ASN A 286 17.50 -4.48 -0.95
CA ASN A 286 17.19 -3.34 -1.80
C ASN A 286 16.62 -2.20 -0.95
N VAL A 287 17.39 -1.15 -0.75
CA VAL A 287 16.94 0.09 -0.10
C VAL A 287 16.54 1.06 -1.19
N THR A 288 15.31 1.55 -1.14
CA THR A 288 14.83 2.60 -2.03
C THR A 288 14.41 3.82 -1.23
N ILE A 289 14.56 5.00 -1.82
CA ILE A 289 14.15 6.27 -1.22
C ILE A 289 12.81 6.69 -1.81
N GLN A 290 11.93 7.19 -0.95
CA GLN A 290 10.66 7.79 -1.33
C GLN A 290 10.42 9.09 -0.57
N GLU A 291 9.56 9.93 -1.15
CA GLU A 291 8.99 11.13 -0.53
C GLU A 291 10.00 12.10 0.06
N SER A 292 11.17 12.14 -0.56
CA SER A 292 12.22 13.06 -0.19
C SER A 292 11.74 14.50 -0.37
N ARG A 293 11.89 15.29 0.68
CA ARG A 293 11.56 16.71 0.75
C ARG A 293 12.67 17.46 1.46
N SER A 294 12.96 18.67 1.01
CA SER A 294 13.92 19.55 1.66
C SER A 294 13.23 20.74 2.29
N PHE A 295 13.74 21.15 3.44
CA PHE A 295 13.24 22.30 4.19
C PHE A 295 14.43 23.18 4.56
N VAL A 296 14.26 24.48 4.40
CA VAL A 296 15.26 25.50 4.73
C VAL A 296 14.69 26.42 5.79
N CYS A 297 15.55 26.89 6.68
CA CYS A 297 15.11 27.73 7.77
C CYS A 297 14.71 29.13 7.30
N ASP A 298 13.78 29.74 8.02
CA ASP A 298 13.35 31.11 7.74
C ASP A 298 14.34 32.12 8.31
N GLY A 299 15.15 32.74 7.44
CA GLY A 299 15.98 33.89 7.81
C GLY A 299 17.24 33.58 8.63
N CYS A 300 17.67 32.32 8.64
CA CYS A 300 19.08 31.98 8.79
C CYS A 300 19.73 31.82 7.39
#